data_AF-A0A4Q2LSW6-F1
#
_entry.id   AF-A0A4Q2LSW6-F1
#
_cell.length_a   1.000
_cell.length_b   1.000
_cell.length_c   1.000
_cell.angle_alpha   90.00
_cell.angle_beta   90.00
_cell.angle_gamma   90.00
#
_symmetry.space_group_name_H-M   'P 1'
#
loop_
_entity.id
_entity.type
_entity.pdbx_description
1 polymer ?
#
loop_
_entity_poly.entity_id
_entity_poly.type
_entity_poly.pdbx_seq_one_letter_code
_entity_poly.pdbx_strand_id
1 'polypeptide(L)'
;MDNVIQHTNYNGKMMLHFEQLLKVTGDLLYRVRIYDRDLNHADEILQMDDTHLIIAQSKWMTHHDVWLETAISKLGHMKHRLLTMMEDLLYTA
;
A
#
# COMPACT_ATOMS: atom_id res chain seq x y z
N MET A 1 -22.96 -14.12 -23.87
CA MET A 1 -21.74 -14.83 -23.41
C MET A 1 -20.63 -13.85 -23.00
N ASP A 2 -20.87 -12.54 -23.06
CA ASP A 2 -19.85 -11.48 -22.87
C ASP A 2 -19.60 -11.06 -21.41
N ASN A 3 -20.51 -11.37 -20.49
CA ASN A 3 -20.39 -10.96 -19.07
C ASN A 3 -19.28 -11.69 -18.30
N VAL A 4 -18.92 -12.92 -18.69
CA VAL A 4 -17.89 -13.72 -17.98
C VAL A 4 -16.47 -13.23 -18.32
N ILE A 5 -16.26 -12.76 -19.55
CA ILE A 5 -14.95 -12.30 -20.02
C ILE A 5 -14.59 -10.95 -19.38
N GLN A 6 -15.57 -10.05 -19.20
CA GLN A 6 -15.34 -8.74 -18.57
C GLN A 6 -14.97 -8.85 -17.08
N HIS A 7 -15.66 -9.69 -16.30
CA HIS A 7 -15.35 -9.91 -14.88
C HIS A 7 -13.94 -10.50 -14.67
N THR A 8 -13.52 -11.40 -15.56
CA THR A 8 -12.19 -12.04 -15.46
C THR A 8 -11.05 -11.06 -15.75
N ASN A 9 -11.26 -10.12 -16.69
CA ASN A 9 -10.27 -9.10 -17.06
C ASN A 9 -10.15 -7.99 -15.98
N TYR A 10 -11.27 -7.61 -15.37
CA TYR A 10 -11.29 -6.61 -14.30
C TYR A 10 -10.52 -7.06 -13.06
N ASN A 11 -10.72 -8.30 -12.61
CA ASN A 11 -10.01 -8.86 -11.46
C ASN A 11 -8.50 -9.01 -11.70
N GLY A 12 -8.08 -9.35 -12.92
CA GLY A 12 -6.66 -9.39 -13.27
C GLY A 12 -5.97 -8.02 -13.15
N LYS A 13 -6.63 -6.95 -13.61
CA LYS A 13 -6.10 -5.59 -13.50
C LYS A 13 -6.05 -5.10 -12.04
N MET A 14 -7.08 -5.37 -11.25
CA MET A 14 -7.10 -5.03 -9.83
C MET A 14 -6.02 -5.77 -9.05
N MET A 15 -5.82 -7.06 -9.32
CA MET A 15 -4.77 -7.85 -8.69
C MET A 15 -3.38 -7.29 -9.02
N LEU A 16 -3.11 -6.95 -10.29
CA LEU A 16 -1.85 -6.33 -10.68
C LEU A 16 -1.64 -4.98 -9.97
N HIS A 17 -2.68 -4.16 -9.89
CA HIS A 17 -2.61 -2.87 -9.21
C HIS A 17 -2.34 -3.03 -7.71
N PHE A 18 -3.01 -3.98 -7.06
CA PHE A 18 -2.76 -4.34 -5.68
C PHE A 18 -1.31 -4.77 -5.45
N GLU A 19 -0.75 -5.65 -6.29
CA GLU A 19 0.64 -6.10 -6.14
C GLU A 19 1.64 -4.96 -6.30
N GLN A 20 1.40 -4.06 -7.26
CA GLN A 20 2.21 -2.87 -7.44
C GLN A 20 2.13 -1.95 -6.22
N LEU A 21 0.93 -1.69 -5.69
CA LEU A 21 0.75 -0.86 -4.50
C LEU A 21 1.40 -1.50 -3.27
N LEU A 22 1.24 -2.80 -3.07
CA LEU A 22 1.83 -3.52 -1.94
C LEU A 22 3.37 -3.42 -1.96
N LYS A 23 3.97 -3.59 -3.14
CA LYS A 23 5.42 -3.43 -3.31
C LYS A 23 5.88 -2.00 -3.06
N VAL A 24 5.25 -1.02 -3.73
CA VAL A 24 5.67 0.39 -3.66
C VAL A 24 5.52 0.96 -2.25
N THR A 25 4.44 0.61 -1.54
CA THR A 25 4.25 1.03 -0.14
C THR A 25 5.30 0.44 0.78
N GLY A 26 5.69 -0.83 0.59
CA GLY A 26 6.78 -1.45 1.34
C GLY A 26 8.12 -0.75 1.11
N ASP A 27 8.44 -0.44 -0.15
CA ASP A 27 9.66 0.29 -0.51
C ASP A 27 9.68 1.71 0.10
N LEU A 28 8.53 2.39 0.11
CA LEU A 28 8.40 3.72 0.71
C LEU A 28 8.54 3.68 2.24
N LEU A 29 7.90 2.71 2.92
CA LEU A 29 8.04 2.52 4.37
C LEU A 29 9.50 2.35 4.76
N TYR A 30 10.22 1.49 4.04
CA TYR A 30 11.65 1.29 4.27
C TYR A 30 12.45 2.59 4.12
N ARG A 31 12.19 3.38 3.08
CA ARG A 31 12.89 4.65 2.85
C ARG A 31 12.58 5.67 3.94
N VAL A 32 11.31 5.88 4.25
CA VAL A 32 10.88 6.84 5.28
C VAL A 32 11.53 6.52 6.62
N ARG A 33 11.59 5.25 7.02
CA ARG A 33 12.29 4.83 8.26
C ARG A 33 13.77 5.23 8.29
N ILE A 34 14.44 5.25 7.13
CA ILE A 34 15.86 5.65 7.05
C ILE A 34 16.00 7.17 7.12
N TYR A 35 15.04 7.91 6.56
CA TYR A 35 15.09 9.36 6.52
C TYR A 35 14.59 10.01 7.82
N ASP A 36 13.66 9.40 8.55
CA ASP A 36 13.12 9.90 9.83
C ASP A 36 14.10 9.69 10.99
N ARG A 37 15.27 10.35 10.92
CA ARG A 37 16.36 10.19 11.90
C ARG A 37 15.98 10.68 13.30
N ASP A 38 15.15 11.71 13.36
CA ASP A 38 14.71 12.34 14.61
C ASP A 38 13.44 11.68 15.17
N LEU A 39 12.95 10.61 14.53
CA LEU A 39 11.78 9.84 14.95
C LEU A 39 10.50 10.68 15.05
N ASN A 40 10.39 11.73 14.24
CA ASN A 40 9.24 12.65 14.23
C ASN A 40 7.96 11.96 13.77
N HIS A 41 8.08 10.86 13.04
CA HIS A 41 6.96 10.11 12.47
C HIS A 41 6.94 8.64 12.91
N ALA A 42 7.76 8.26 13.89
CA ALA A 42 7.95 6.85 14.27
C ALA A 42 6.65 6.10 14.58
N ASP A 43 5.75 6.70 15.36
CA ASP A 43 4.45 6.09 15.70
C ASP A 43 3.57 5.86 14.47
N GLU A 44 3.53 6.84 13.57
CA GLU A 44 2.75 6.75 12.33
C GLU A 44 3.33 5.67 11.40
N ILE A 45 4.66 5.61 11.28
CA ILE A 45 5.35 4.59 10.48
C ILE A 45 5.10 3.18 11.03
N LEU A 46 5.16 2.98 12.35
CA LEU A 46 4.88 1.70 13.00
C LEU A 46 3.44 1.22 12.73
N GLN A 47 2.46 2.11 12.84
CA GLN A 47 1.06 1.77 12.52
C GLN A 47 0.87 1.40 11.05
N MET A 48 1.58 2.09 10.16
CA MET A 48 1.57 1.77 8.74
C MET A 48 2.25 0.43 8.44
N ASP A 49 3.32 0.09 9.17
CA ASP A 49 3.99 -1.21 9.05
C ASP A 49 3.08 -2.37 9.45
N ASP A 50 2.40 -2.26 10.58
CA ASP A 50 1.45 -3.27 11.04
C ASP A 50 0.33 -3.44 10.00
N THR A 51 -0.18 -2.33 9.48
CA THR A 51 -1.21 -2.35 8.43
C THR A 51 -0.70 -3.01 7.15
N HIS A 52 0.52 -2.67 6.71
CA HIS A 52 1.16 -3.25 5.52
C HIS A 52 1.34 -4.75 5.69
N LEU A 53 1.84 -5.18 6.85
CA LEU A 53 2.08 -6.58 7.19
C LEU A 53 0.79 -7.38 7.19
N ILE A 54 -0.28 -6.87 7.82
CA ILE A 54 -1.59 -7.53 7.84
C ILE A 54 -2.12 -7.73 6.43
N ILE A 55 -2.01 -6.70 5.57
CA ILE A 55 -2.44 -6.79 4.17
C ILE A 55 -1.59 -7.81 3.40
N ALA A 56 -0.27 -7.79 3.58
CA ALA A 56 0.65 -8.72 2.93
C ALA A 56 0.38 -10.19 3.32
N GLN A 57 0.18 -10.45 4.61
CA GLN A 57 -0.15 -11.79 5.13
C GLN A 57 -1.53 -12.26 4.66
N SER A 58 -2.46 -11.32 4.46
CA SER A 58 -3.83 -11.60 4.00
C SER A 58 -3.95 -11.63 2.47
N LYS A 59 -2.83 -11.63 1.72
CA LYS A 59 -2.84 -11.66 0.24
C LYS A 59 -3.63 -12.84 -0.36
N TRP A 60 -3.77 -13.95 0.35
CA TRP A 60 -4.61 -15.07 -0.10
C TRP A 60 -6.09 -14.68 -0.25
N MET A 61 -6.55 -13.60 0.39
CA MET A 61 -7.91 -13.07 0.31
C MET A 61 -8.18 -12.24 -0.96
N THR A 62 -7.22 -12.10 -1.89
CA THR A 62 -7.40 -11.30 -3.13
C THR A 62 -8.53 -11.79 -4.05
N HIS A 63 -9.07 -12.98 -3.82
CA HIS A 63 -10.25 -13.51 -4.53
C HIS A 63 -11.57 -12.95 -3.99
N HIS A 64 -11.56 -12.26 -2.85
CA HIS A 64 -12.69 -11.51 -2.32
C HIS A 64 -12.61 -10.06 -2.77
N ASP A 65 -13.44 -9.68 -3.74
CA ASP A 65 -13.40 -8.34 -4.38
C ASP A 65 -13.47 -7.20 -3.35
N VAL A 66 -14.37 -7.28 -2.36
CA VAL A 66 -14.52 -6.26 -1.30
C VAL A 66 -13.24 -6.10 -0.46
N TRP A 67 -12.59 -7.21 -0.14
CA TRP A 67 -11.33 -7.17 0.60
C TRP A 67 -10.22 -6.56 -0.27
N LEU A 68 -10.15 -6.95 -1.54
CA LEU A 68 -9.16 -6.44 -2.49
C LEU A 68 -9.30 -4.93 -2.70
N GLU A 69 -10.51 -4.43 -2.91
CA GLU A 69 -10.81 -3.00 -3.03
C GLU A 69 -10.41 -2.23 -1.77
N THR A 70 -10.76 -2.77 -0.59
CA THR A 70 -10.38 -2.17 0.70
C THR A 70 -8.86 -2.12 0.87
N ALA A 71 -8.16 -3.20 0.51
CA ALA A 71 -6.71 -3.27 0.58
C ALA A 71 -6.05 -2.27 -0.38
N ILE A 72 -6.54 -2.16 -1.62
CA ILE A 72 -6.09 -1.17 -2.61
C ILE A 72 -6.28 0.25 -2.07
N SER A 73 -7.44 0.58 -1.51
CA SER A 73 -7.71 1.90 -0.95
C SER A 73 -6.75 2.23 0.21
N LYS A 74 -6.55 1.29 1.15
CA LYS A 74 -5.61 1.47 2.27
C LYS A 74 -4.18 1.68 1.79
N LEU A 75 -3.68 0.82 0.89
CA LEU A 75 -2.34 0.96 0.33
C LEU A 75 -2.18 2.26 -0.47
N GLY A 76 -3.23 2.70 -1.16
CA GLY A 76 -3.25 3.99 -1.86
C GLY A 76 -3.08 5.17 -0.91
N HIS A 77 -3.82 5.19 0.20
CA HIS A 77 -3.69 6.23 1.23
C HIS A 77 -2.31 6.22 1.88
N MET A 78 -1.81 5.02 2.23
CA MET A 78 -0.46 4.87 2.80
C MET A 78 0.60 5.39 1.83
N LYS A 79 0.54 5.01 0.55
CA LYS A 79 1.47 5.50 -0.48
C LYS A 79 1.47 7.03 -0.51
N HIS A 80 0.29 7.66 -0.54
CA HIS A 80 0.21 9.12 -0.60
C HIS A 80 0.84 9.76 0.63
N ARG A 81 0.49 9.27 1.83
CA ARG A 81 1.02 9.82 3.08
C ARG A 81 2.53 9.62 3.22
N LEU A 82 3.05 8.45 2.82
CA LEU A 82 4.49 8.18 2.83
C LEU A 82 5.26 9.06 1.84
N LEU A 83 4.65 9.40 0.68
CA LEU A 83 5.25 10.36 -0.25
C LEU A 83 5.31 11.77 0.36
N THR A 84 4.24 12.24 1.00
CA THR A 84 4.25 13.52 1.72
C THR A 84 5.30 13.52 2.82
N MET A 85 5.40 12.44 3.60
CA MET A 85 6.40 12.32 4.67
C MET A 85 7.83 12.31 4.11
N MET A 86 8.07 11.62 2.98
CA MET A 86 9.35 11.70 2.26
C MET A 86 9.66 13.12 1.79
N GLU A 87 8.68 13.85 1.24
CA GLU A 87 8.84 15.23 0.80
C GLU A 87 9.24 16.11 1.99
N ASP A 88 8.49 16.04 3.09
CA ASP A 88 8.77 16.79 4.32
C ASP A 88 10.20 16.53 4.81
N LEU A 89 10.60 15.25 4.95
CA LEU A 89 11.93 14.85 5.42
C LEU A 89 13.06 15.29 4.49
N LEU A 90 12.84 15.36 3.17
CA LEU A 90 13.84 15.80 2.20
C LEU A 90 13.97 17.32 2.11
N TYR A 91 12.89 18.06 2.38
CA TYR A 91 12.91 19.53 2.37
C TYR A 91 13.36 20.14 3.70
N THR A 92 13.26 19.40 4.81
CA THR A 92 13.73 19.85 6.13
C THR A 92 15.16 19.41 6.48
N ALA A 93 15.80 18.57 5.65
CA ALA A 93 17.20 18.12 5.80
C ALA A 93 18.19 19.06 5.09
#